data_AF-A0A093J541-F1
#
_entry.id   AF-A0A093J541-F1
#
_cell.length_a   1.000
_cell.length_b   1.000
_cell.length_c   1.000
_cell.angle_alpha   90.00
_cell.angle_beta   90.00
_cell.angle_gamma   90.00
#
_symmetry.space_group_name_H-M   'P 1'
#
loop_
_entity.id
_entity.type
_entity.pdbx_description
1 polymer ?
#
loop_
_entity_poly.entity_id
_entity_poly.type
_entity_poly.pdbx_seq_one_letter_code
_entity_poly.pdbx_strand_id
1 'polypeptide(L)'
;GSTNAKELSAKGVKIWDANGSREFLDKQGFSTREEGDLGPVYGFQWRHFGAEYKDMHTDYSNQGVDQLQKVIEMIKTNPDDRRIIMCAWNPKDISLMALPPCHALCQFYVLNGELSCQLYQRSGDMGLGVPFNIASYSLLTYMIAHVTGLKPGEFIHTLGDAHIYLNHVEPLKVQLQREPRPFPKLRILRKVEDISDFKAEDFRIEDYNPHPPIKMEMAV
;
A
#
# COMPACT_ATOMS: atom_id res chain seq x y z
N GLY A 1 10.79 -5.48 3.54
CA GLY A 1 9.40 -5.96 3.43
C GLY A 1 8.89 -6.37 4.79
N SER A 2 8.78 -5.41 5.72
CA SER A 2 8.39 -5.69 7.11
C SER A 2 6.94 -6.16 7.20
N THR A 3 6.68 -7.06 8.14
CA THR A 3 5.36 -7.61 8.49
C THR A 3 5.00 -7.38 9.96
N ASN A 4 5.83 -6.63 10.69
CA ASN A 4 5.66 -6.33 12.11
C ASN A 4 4.82 -5.07 12.29
N ALA A 5 3.56 -5.22 12.70
CA ALA A 5 2.66 -4.09 12.94
C ALA A 5 3.20 -3.13 14.02
N LYS A 6 3.96 -3.63 15.01
CA LYS A 6 4.50 -2.81 16.11
C LYS A 6 5.48 -1.74 15.62
N GLU A 7 6.14 -1.94 14.49
CA GLU A 7 7.01 -0.91 13.88
C GLU A 7 6.21 0.33 13.44
N LEU A 8 4.98 0.13 12.96
CA LEU A 8 4.07 1.22 12.63
C LEU A 8 3.51 1.84 13.91
N SER A 9 3.08 1.02 14.86
CA SER A 9 2.52 1.48 16.13
C SER A 9 3.52 2.34 16.92
N ALA A 10 4.82 2.00 16.90
CA ALA A 10 5.90 2.77 17.51
C ALA A 10 6.10 4.17 16.88
N LYS A 11 5.66 4.34 15.63
CA LYS A 11 5.65 5.63 14.90
C LYS A 11 4.32 6.37 15.03
N GLY A 12 3.41 5.90 15.90
CA GLY A 12 2.08 6.47 16.07
C GLY A 12 1.09 6.12 14.95
N VAL A 13 1.44 5.19 14.06
CA VAL A 13 0.56 4.73 12.96
C VAL A 13 -0.19 3.49 13.42
N LYS A 14 -1.53 3.59 13.48
CA LYS A 14 -2.41 2.63 14.17
C LYS A 14 -3.28 1.76 13.26
N ILE A 15 -3.09 1.87 11.94
CA ILE A 15 -3.99 1.24 10.94
C ILE A 15 -3.98 -0.29 10.96
N TRP A 16 -2.95 -0.93 11.54
CA TRP A 16 -2.80 -2.38 11.64
C TRP A 16 -2.98 -2.92 13.06
N ASP A 17 -3.17 -2.06 14.07
CA ASP A 17 -3.24 -2.47 15.48
C ASP A 17 -4.38 -3.47 15.71
N ALA A 18 -5.55 -3.25 15.11
CA ALA A 18 -6.70 -4.16 15.26
C ALA A 18 -6.43 -5.53 14.63
N ASN A 19 -5.94 -5.58 13.38
CA ASN A 19 -5.65 -6.83 12.68
C ASN A 19 -4.41 -7.57 13.22
N GLY A 20 -3.53 -6.86 13.93
CA GLY A 20 -2.37 -7.44 14.60
C GLY A 20 -2.59 -7.81 16.07
N SER A 21 -3.76 -7.49 16.64
CA SER A 21 -4.07 -7.75 18.05
C SER A 21 -4.12 -9.24 18.37
N ARG A 22 -3.83 -9.60 19.63
CA ARG A 22 -3.95 -10.98 20.11
C ARG A 22 -5.33 -11.58 19.83
N GLU A 23 -6.39 -10.84 20.17
CA GLU A 23 -7.78 -11.27 19.98
C GLU A 23 -8.09 -11.57 18.50
N PHE A 24 -7.68 -10.69 17.59
CA PHE A 24 -7.93 -10.88 16.15
C PHE A 24 -7.15 -12.08 15.61
N LEU A 25 -5.86 -12.20 15.96
CA LEU A 25 -5.04 -13.32 15.52
C LEU A 25 -5.58 -14.67 16.02
N ASP A 26 -6.06 -14.74 17.26
CA ASP A 26 -6.70 -15.95 17.81
C ASP A 26 -7.99 -16.29 17.07
N LYS A 27 -8.82 -15.28 16.76
CA LYS A 27 -10.04 -15.45 15.96
C LYS A 27 -9.77 -15.97 14.54
N GLN A 28 -8.62 -15.59 13.96
CA GLN A 28 -8.16 -16.11 12.66
C GLN A 28 -7.45 -17.47 12.74
N GLY A 29 -7.29 -18.05 13.94
CA GLY A 29 -6.64 -19.34 14.14
C GLY A 29 -5.12 -19.30 14.30
N PHE A 30 -4.52 -18.12 14.46
CA PHE A 30 -3.08 -17.92 14.64
C PHE A 30 -2.68 -17.87 16.13
N SER A 31 -3.10 -18.86 16.92
CA SER A 31 -2.93 -18.87 18.38
C SER A 31 -1.48 -18.89 18.87
N THR A 32 -0.54 -19.35 18.04
CA THR A 32 0.89 -19.41 18.35
C THR A 32 1.70 -18.26 17.77
N ARG A 33 1.10 -17.45 16.88
CA ARG A 33 1.76 -16.32 16.23
C ARG A 33 1.90 -15.16 17.21
N GLU A 34 3.03 -14.47 17.26
CA GLU A 34 3.20 -13.32 18.17
C GLU A 34 2.21 -12.19 17.84
N GLU A 35 1.71 -11.47 18.85
CA GLU A 35 0.94 -10.25 18.64
C GLU A 35 1.76 -9.24 17.80
N GLY A 36 1.13 -8.67 16.79
CA GLY A 36 1.74 -7.77 15.82
C GLY A 36 2.38 -8.46 14.60
N ASP A 37 2.54 -9.79 14.60
CA ASP A 37 2.97 -10.53 13.42
C ASP A 37 1.78 -10.71 12.47
N LEU A 38 1.82 -10.00 11.33
CA LEU A 38 0.73 -10.02 10.35
C LEU A 38 0.80 -11.21 9.38
N GLY A 39 1.86 -12.03 9.45
CA GLY A 39 2.14 -13.05 8.45
C GLY A 39 2.73 -12.46 7.15
N PRO A 40 2.82 -13.25 6.07
CA PRO A 40 3.45 -12.86 4.81
C PRO A 40 2.57 -11.92 3.95
N VAL A 41 2.18 -10.77 4.51
CA VAL A 41 1.34 -9.74 3.87
C VAL A 41 2.10 -8.94 2.80
N TYR A 42 1.56 -7.77 2.40
CA TYR A 42 2.03 -6.96 1.26
C TYR A 42 3.55 -6.81 1.14
N GLY A 43 4.21 -6.27 2.18
CA GLY A 43 5.65 -5.99 2.13
C GLY A 43 6.50 -7.24 1.97
N PHE A 44 6.05 -8.38 2.51
CA PHE A 44 6.71 -9.67 2.33
C PHE A 44 6.56 -10.14 0.89
N GLN A 45 5.34 -10.13 0.34
CA GLN A 45 5.13 -10.54 -1.04
C GLN A 45 5.87 -9.63 -2.03
N TRP A 46 6.03 -8.34 -1.74
CA TRP A 46 6.77 -7.43 -2.63
C TRP A 46 8.28 -7.66 -2.65
N ARG A 47 8.88 -8.12 -1.56
CA ARG A 47 10.34 -8.24 -1.42
C ARG A 47 10.84 -9.68 -1.38
N HIS A 48 9.97 -10.64 -1.04
CA HIS A 48 10.29 -12.03 -0.74
C HIS A 48 9.23 -13.00 -1.31
N PHE A 49 8.62 -12.68 -2.46
CA PHE A 49 7.54 -13.51 -3.02
C PHE A 49 7.96 -14.98 -3.16
N GLY A 50 7.16 -15.90 -2.61
CA GLY A 50 7.41 -17.34 -2.68
C GLY A 50 8.42 -17.90 -1.66
N ALA A 51 9.05 -17.05 -0.84
CA ALA A 51 9.83 -17.51 0.31
C ALA A 51 8.92 -18.17 1.36
N GLU A 52 9.45 -19.09 2.15
CA GLU A 52 8.72 -19.70 3.26
C GLU A 52 8.69 -18.76 4.46
N TYR A 53 7.50 -18.30 4.85
CA TYR A 53 7.34 -17.46 6.03
C TYR A 53 7.52 -18.28 7.32
N LYS A 54 8.33 -17.77 8.23
CA LYS A 54 8.56 -18.33 9.57
C LYS A 54 7.91 -17.46 10.64
N ASP A 55 8.45 -16.26 10.82
CA ASP A 55 7.96 -15.23 11.73
C ASP A 55 8.39 -13.83 11.27
N MET A 56 7.91 -12.79 11.94
CA MET A 56 8.25 -11.39 11.64
C MET A 56 9.69 -10.97 12.02
N HIS A 57 10.46 -11.81 12.72
CA HIS A 57 11.82 -11.51 13.18
C HIS A 57 12.91 -12.13 12.31
N THR A 58 12.54 -13.10 11.49
CA THR A 58 13.44 -13.81 10.58
C THR A 58 14.02 -12.87 9.52
N ASP A 59 15.31 -12.98 9.26
CA ASP A 59 15.94 -12.31 8.13
C ASP A 59 15.62 -13.06 6.81
N TYR A 60 14.83 -12.42 5.96
CA TYR A 60 14.44 -12.93 4.65
C TYR A 60 15.32 -12.39 3.51
N SER A 61 16.44 -11.73 3.82
CA SER A 61 17.38 -11.23 2.81
C SER A 61 17.79 -12.34 1.84
N ASN A 62 17.74 -12.04 0.54
CA ASN A 62 18.01 -12.97 -0.56
C ASN A 62 17.08 -14.19 -0.65
N GLN A 63 15.94 -14.20 0.04
CA GLN A 63 14.92 -15.25 -0.07
C GLN A 63 13.73 -14.78 -0.91
N GLY A 64 13.21 -15.68 -1.73
CA GLY A 64 12.06 -15.41 -2.61
C GLY A 64 12.42 -14.51 -3.80
N VAL A 65 11.42 -13.85 -4.35
CA VAL A 65 11.57 -12.90 -5.46
C VAL A 65 11.31 -11.46 -4.97
N ASP A 66 12.32 -10.59 -5.11
CA ASP A 66 12.16 -9.15 -4.90
C ASP A 66 11.49 -8.50 -6.12
N GLN A 67 10.16 -8.44 -6.08
CA GLN A 67 9.36 -7.87 -7.17
C GLN A 67 9.55 -6.36 -7.30
N LEU A 68 9.65 -5.64 -6.17
CA LEU A 68 9.83 -4.19 -6.18
C LEU A 68 11.14 -3.80 -6.86
N GLN A 69 12.23 -4.49 -6.50
CA GLN A 69 13.53 -4.25 -7.11
C GLN A 69 13.52 -4.57 -8.60
N LYS A 70 12.94 -5.72 -9.00
CA LYS A 70 12.77 -6.08 -10.41
C LYS A 70 11.96 -5.05 -11.20
N VAL A 71 10.89 -4.50 -10.63
CA VAL A 71 10.10 -3.43 -11.25
C VAL A 71 10.96 -2.21 -11.51
N ILE A 72 11.73 -1.75 -10.51
CA ILE A 72 12.61 -0.59 -10.64
C ILE A 72 13.69 -0.82 -11.71
N GLU A 73 14.29 -2.01 -11.74
CA GLU A 73 15.29 -2.40 -12.73
C GLU A 73 14.71 -2.45 -14.15
N MET A 74 13.54 -3.06 -14.33
CA MET A 74 12.86 -3.10 -15.63
C MET A 74 12.50 -1.69 -16.12
N ILE A 75 12.02 -0.80 -15.24
CA ILE A 75 11.74 0.59 -15.62
C ILE A 75 13.00 1.29 -16.13
N LYS A 76 14.16 1.04 -15.49
CA LYS A 76 15.44 1.66 -15.89
C LYS A 76 16.02 1.07 -17.18
N THR A 77 15.83 -0.22 -17.42
CA THR A 77 16.58 -0.96 -18.47
C THR A 77 15.73 -1.38 -19.66
N ASN A 78 14.42 -1.57 -19.47
CA ASN A 78 13.45 -1.94 -20.49
C ASN A 78 12.09 -1.27 -20.22
N PRO A 79 12.01 0.07 -20.27
CA PRO A 79 10.82 0.84 -19.85
C PRO A 79 9.54 0.52 -20.65
N ASP A 80 9.68 0.05 -21.89
CA ASP A 80 8.55 -0.29 -22.77
C ASP A 80 8.01 -1.71 -22.51
N ASP A 81 8.58 -2.45 -21.54
CA ASP A 81 8.13 -3.79 -21.20
C ASP A 81 6.69 -3.76 -20.67
N ARG A 82 5.88 -4.70 -21.14
CA ARG A 82 4.46 -4.81 -20.78
C ARG A 82 4.22 -5.71 -19.56
N ARG A 83 5.29 -6.12 -18.86
CA ARG A 83 5.28 -7.08 -17.75
C ARG A 83 5.81 -6.46 -16.45
N ILE A 84 5.90 -5.13 -16.38
CA ILE A 84 6.33 -4.41 -15.18
C ILE A 84 5.19 -4.47 -14.15
N ILE A 85 5.13 -5.56 -13.40
CA ILE A 85 4.03 -5.92 -12.50
C ILE A 85 4.56 -6.25 -11.11
N MET A 86 3.79 -5.87 -10.09
CA MET A 86 3.98 -6.31 -8.71
C MET A 86 2.67 -6.90 -8.18
N CYS A 87 2.74 -8.10 -7.60
CA CYS A 87 1.58 -8.86 -7.13
C CYS A 87 1.72 -9.22 -5.64
N ALA A 88 0.68 -8.94 -4.86
CA ALA A 88 0.60 -9.37 -3.46
C ALA A 88 -0.24 -10.65 -3.28
N TRP A 89 -1.02 -11.05 -4.30
CA TRP A 89 -1.89 -12.22 -4.21
C TRP A 89 -1.12 -13.53 -4.45
N ASN A 90 -0.75 -14.20 -3.36
CA ASN A 90 -0.07 -15.50 -3.39
C ASN A 90 -0.98 -16.60 -2.83
N PRO A 91 -1.59 -17.46 -3.67
CA PRO A 91 -2.51 -18.51 -3.21
C PRO A 91 -1.92 -19.46 -2.16
N LYS A 92 -0.61 -19.71 -2.19
CA LYS A 92 0.07 -20.58 -1.21
C LYS A 92 0.06 -19.97 0.19
N ASP A 93 0.17 -18.65 0.28
CA ASP A 93 0.41 -17.95 1.54
C ASP A 93 -0.84 -17.25 2.09
N ILE A 94 -1.95 -17.18 1.34
CA ILE A 94 -3.18 -16.47 1.78
C ILE A 94 -3.66 -16.94 3.15
N SER A 95 -3.63 -18.24 3.41
CA SER A 95 -4.05 -18.82 4.71
C SER A 95 -3.11 -18.48 5.87
N LEU A 96 -1.93 -17.93 5.57
CA LEU A 96 -0.96 -17.49 6.56
C LEU A 96 -1.09 -16.00 6.88
N MET A 97 -1.88 -15.21 6.15
CA MET A 97 -1.96 -13.76 6.33
C MET A 97 -3.04 -13.38 7.35
N ALA A 98 -2.75 -12.43 8.24
CA ALA A 98 -3.75 -11.89 9.16
C ALA A 98 -4.94 -11.28 8.40
N LEU A 99 -4.68 -10.63 7.27
CA LEU A 99 -5.70 -10.18 6.35
C LEU A 99 -5.23 -10.38 4.89
N PRO A 100 -5.99 -11.09 4.04
CA PRO A 100 -5.63 -11.26 2.64
C PRO A 100 -5.55 -9.93 1.88
N PRO A 101 -4.64 -9.77 0.89
CA PRO A 101 -4.38 -8.49 0.24
C PRO A 101 -5.63 -7.91 -0.42
N CYS A 102 -5.97 -6.65 -0.11
CA CYS A 102 -7.07 -5.94 -0.78
C CYS A 102 -6.60 -5.38 -2.13
N HIS A 103 -5.49 -4.66 -2.14
CA HIS A 103 -4.79 -4.22 -3.36
C HIS A 103 -3.86 -5.34 -3.83
N ALA A 104 -4.35 -6.12 -4.81
CA ALA A 104 -3.80 -7.43 -5.13
C ALA A 104 -2.68 -7.37 -6.16
N LEU A 105 -2.78 -6.49 -7.15
CA LEU A 105 -1.86 -6.40 -8.28
C LEU A 105 -1.77 -4.97 -8.78
N CYS A 106 -0.56 -4.50 -9.06
CA CYS A 106 -0.35 -3.26 -9.80
C CYS A 106 0.60 -3.46 -10.98
N GLN A 107 0.32 -2.74 -12.07
CA GLN A 107 1.13 -2.68 -13.28
C GLN A 107 1.65 -1.26 -13.48
N PHE A 108 2.89 -1.15 -13.94
CA PHE A 108 3.52 0.12 -14.28
C PHE A 108 3.68 0.25 -15.78
N TYR A 109 3.65 1.49 -16.26
CA TYR A 109 3.78 1.82 -17.68
C TYR A 109 4.60 3.10 -17.84
N VAL A 110 5.59 3.07 -18.73
CA VAL A 110 6.42 4.23 -19.04
C VAL A 110 6.05 4.75 -20.43
N LEU A 111 5.80 6.05 -20.54
CA LEU A 111 5.59 6.73 -21.82
C LEU A 111 6.01 8.19 -21.71
N ASN A 112 6.70 8.72 -22.72
CA ASN A 112 7.09 10.14 -22.79
C ASN A 112 7.85 10.66 -21.54
N GLY A 113 8.63 9.80 -20.88
CA GLY A 113 9.36 10.16 -19.65
C GLY A 113 8.50 10.20 -18.38
N GLU A 114 7.27 9.69 -18.45
CA GLU A 114 6.33 9.61 -17.33
C GLU A 114 6.08 8.15 -16.94
N LEU A 115 5.94 7.89 -15.64
CA LEU A 115 5.59 6.60 -15.06
C LEU A 115 4.15 6.63 -14.57
N SER A 116 3.29 5.81 -15.16
CA SER A 116 1.92 5.59 -14.73
C SER A 116 1.78 4.26 -13.96
N CYS A 117 0.77 4.17 -13.10
CA CYS A 117 0.47 2.98 -12.31
C CYS A 117 -1.01 2.62 -12.41
N GLN A 118 -1.29 1.38 -12.79
CA GLN A 118 -2.62 0.78 -12.68
C GLN A 118 -2.66 -0.13 -11.45
N LEU A 119 -3.65 0.04 -10.57
CA LEU A 119 -3.92 -0.84 -9.44
C LEU A 119 -5.23 -1.60 -9.64
N TYR A 120 -5.22 -2.91 -9.38
CA TYR A 120 -6.42 -3.71 -9.15
C TYR A 120 -6.58 -4.02 -7.65
N GLN A 121 -7.70 -3.56 -7.09
CA GLN A 121 -8.10 -3.81 -5.70
C GLN A 121 -9.38 -4.64 -5.66
N ARG A 122 -9.29 -5.87 -5.11
CA ARG A 122 -10.42 -6.82 -5.09
C ARG A 122 -11.60 -6.37 -4.22
N SER A 123 -11.34 -5.53 -3.21
CA SER A 123 -12.26 -5.15 -2.15
C SER A 123 -11.92 -3.73 -1.71
N GLY A 124 -12.80 -2.78 -2.03
CA GLY A 124 -12.62 -1.35 -1.80
C GLY A 124 -13.68 -0.80 -0.86
N ASP A 125 -13.32 -0.63 0.40
CA ASP A 125 -14.09 0.19 1.34
C ASP A 125 -14.00 1.65 0.91
N MET A 126 -15.11 2.18 0.40
CA MET A 126 -15.21 3.54 -0.10
C MET A 126 -15.11 4.60 1.00
N GLY A 127 -15.37 4.23 2.26
CA GLY A 127 -15.34 5.14 3.41
C GLY A 127 -13.93 5.41 3.92
N LEU A 128 -13.19 4.34 4.26
CA LEU A 128 -11.84 4.46 4.81
C LEU A 128 -10.78 4.01 3.81
N GLY A 129 -10.87 2.78 3.31
CA GLY A 129 -9.79 2.14 2.54
C GLY A 129 -9.39 2.89 1.27
N VAL A 130 -10.35 3.12 0.36
CA VAL A 130 -10.08 3.67 -0.98
C VAL A 130 -9.37 5.03 -0.95
N PRO A 131 -9.77 6.01 -0.11
CA PRO A 131 -9.00 7.26 0.05
C PRO A 131 -7.52 7.04 0.40
N PHE A 132 -7.22 6.12 1.35
CA PHE A 132 -5.84 5.78 1.69
C PHE A 132 -5.13 5.06 0.54
N ASN A 133 -5.80 4.16 -0.17
CA ASN A 133 -5.23 3.42 -1.28
C ASN A 133 -4.85 4.34 -2.45
N ILE A 134 -5.67 5.35 -2.76
CA ILE A 134 -5.38 6.36 -3.78
C ILE A 134 -4.10 7.12 -3.43
N ALA A 135 -4.00 7.65 -2.21
CA ALA A 135 -2.82 8.40 -1.78
C ALA A 135 -1.57 7.52 -1.72
N SER A 136 -1.70 6.28 -1.23
CA SER A 136 -0.60 5.32 -1.07
C SER A 136 0.03 4.93 -2.41
N TYR A 137 -0.78 4.52 -3.39
CA TYR A 137 -0.24 4.10 -4.69
C TYR A 137 0.17 5.27 -5.58
N SER A 138 -0.45 6.44 -5.42
CA SER A 138 0.06 7.69 -6.00
C SER A 138 1.46 8.00 -5.46
N LEU A 139 1.65 7.92 -4.13
CA LEU A 139 2.97 8.13 -3.51
C LEU A 139 4.00 7.10 -3.98
N LEU A 140 3.64 5.81 -4.03
CA LEU A 140 4.53 4.77 -4.56
C LEU A 140 4.96 5.07 -6.00
N THR A 141 4.04 5.54 -6.84
CA THR A 141 4.32 5.93 -8.23
C THR A 141 5.30 7.11 -8.27
N TYR A 142 5.10 8.12 -7.43
CA TYR A 142 6.04 9.24 -7.28
C TYR A 142 7.43 8.76 -6.82
N MET A 143 7.51 7.85 -5.85
CA MET A 143 8.77 7.32 -5.33
C MET A 143 9.53 6.53 -6.41
N ILE A 144 8.86 5.64 -7.15
CA ILE A 144 9.48 4.87 -8.21
C ILE A 144 9.90 5.79 -9.36
N ALA A 145 9.05 6.73 -9.78
CA ALA A 145 9.40 7.72 -10.81
C ALA A 145 10.67 8.50 -10.40
N HIS A 146 10.73 8.97 -9.15
CA HIS A 146 11.88 9.70 -8.63
C HIS A 146 13.19 8.90 -8.72
N VAL A 147 13.22 7.66 -8.21
CA VAL A 147 14.46 6.83 -8.20
C VAL A 147 14.83 6.28 -9.58
N THR A 148 13.93 6.40 -10.56
CA THR A 148 14.15 6.01 -11.96
C THR A 148 14.39 7.21 -12.88
N GLY A 149 14.35 8.45 -12.36
CA GLY A 149 14.56 9.67 -13.13
C GLY A 149 13.39 10.05 -14.04
N LEU A 150 12.20 9.51 -13.78
CA LEU A 150 10.96 9.78 -14.51
C LEU A 150 10.09 10.79 -13.76
N LYS A 151 9.08 11.32 -14.45
CA LYS A 151 8.00 12.09 -13.84
C LYS A 151 6.82 11.18 -13.49
N PRO A 152 6.03 11.47 -12.46
CA PRO A 152 4.77 10.76 -12.22
C PRO A 152 3.77 11.09 -13.34
N GLY A 153 3.15 10.05 -13.90
CA GLY A 153 2.06 10.13 -14.87
C GLY A 153 0.70 9.87 -14.22
N GLU A 154 -0.10 9.00 -14.82
CA GLU A 154 -1.45 8.69 -14.34
C GLU A 154 -1.46 7.59 -13.27
N PHE A 155 -2.38 7.73 -12.31
CA PHE A 155 -2.76 6.64 -11.42
C PHE A 155 -4.17 6.15 -11.76
N ILE A 156 -4.28 4.90 -12.19
CA ILE A 156 -5.52 4.26 -12.62
C ILE A 156 -5.93 3.22 -11.58
N HIS A 157 -7.06 3.44 -10.91
CA HIS A 157 -7.52 2.56 -9.83
C HIS A 157 -8.76 1.76 -10.25
N THR A 158 -8.60 0.44 -10.39
CA THR A 158 -9.68 -0.50 -10.68
C THR A 158 -10.13 -1.20 -9.39
N LEU A 159 -11.42 -1.14 -9.11
CA LEU A 159 -12.05 -1.80 -7.96
C LEU A 159 -12.86 -3.03 -8.43
N GLY A 160 -12.73 -4.13 -7.69
CA GLY A 160 -13.62 -5.30 -7.79
C GLY A 160 -14.92 -5.04 -7.04
N ASP A 161 -15.00 -5.52 -5.80
CA ASP A 161 -16.10 -5.19 -4.89
C ASP A 161 -15.89 -3.80 -4.29
N ALA A 162 -16.60 -2.80 -4.79
CA ALA A 162 -16.67 -1.46 -4.21
C ALA A 162 -17.91 -1.35 -3.31
N HIS A 163 -17.70 -1.10 -2.01
CA HIS A 163 -18.78 -1.11 -1.03
C HIS A 163 -18.68 0.03 -0.01
N ILE A 164 -19.79 0.25 0.68
CA ILE A 164 -19.93 1.18 1.79
C ILE A 164 -20.47 0.40 2.99
N TYR A 165 -19.79 0.49 4.14
CA TYR A 165 -20.32 -0.08 5.38
C TYR A 165 -21.54 0.72 5.87
N LEU A 166 -22.52 0.04 6.46
CA LEU A 166 -23.77 0.67 6.90
C LEU A 166 -23.53 1.83 7.89
N ASN A 167 -22.55 1.70 8.79
CA ASN A 167 -22.16 2.75 9.74
C ASN A 167 -21.43 3.94 9.10
N HIS A 168 -21.09 3.88 7.80
CA HIS A 168 -20.47 4.98 7.06
C HIS A 168 -21.45 5.76 6.18
N VAL A 169 -22.69 5.28 6.01
CA VAL A 169 -23.69 5.91 5.13
C VAL A 169 -23.96 7.37 5.49
N GLU A 170 -24.24 7.66 6.76
CA GLU A 170 -24.52 9.04 7.21
C GLU A 170 -23.27 9.95 7.15
N PRO A 171 -22.09 9.53 7.64
CA PRO A 171 -20.84 10.27 7.42
C PRO A 171 -20.55 10.60 5.95
N LEU A 172 -20.77 9.65 5.03
CA LEU A 172 -20.51 9.83 3.60
C LEU A 172 -21.54 10.75 2.94
N LYS A 173 -22.81 10.73 3.35
CA LYS A 173 -23.80 11.71 2.89
C LYS A 173 -23.36 13.14 3.22
N VAL A 174 -22.79 13.37 4.41
CA VAL A 174 -22.21 14.67 4.78
C VAL A 174 -21.03 15.04 3.87
N GLN A 175 -20.17 14.07 3.53
CA GLN A 175 -19.06 14.30 2.61
C GLN A 175 -19.55 14.71 1.21
N LEU A 176 -20.61 14.07 0.70
CA LEU A 176 -21.17 14.34 -0.62
C LEU A 176 -21.78 15.74 -0.78
N GLN A 177 -22.13 16.42 0.32
CA GLN A 177 -22.59 17.81 0.29
C GLN A 177 -21.45 18.83 0.14
N ARG A 178 -20.18 18.40 0.18
CA ARG A 178 -19.02 19.28 0.13
C ARG A 178 -18.54 19.42 -1.31
N GLU A 179 -18.50 20.65 -1.80
CA GLU A 179 -17.85 20.93 -3.09
C GLU A 179 -16.35 20.59 -3.02
N PRO A 180 -15.81 19.82 -3.98
CA PRO A 180 -14.38 19.55 -4.06
C PRO A 180 -13.56 20.84 -4.21
N ARG A 181 -12.44 20.90 -3.49
CA ARG A 181 -11.43 21.96 -3.63
C ARG A 181 -10.29 21.48 -4.54
N PRO A 182 -9.45 22.39 -5.08
CA PRO A 182 -8.27 21.99 -5.83
C PRO A 182 -7.41 20.98 -5.06
N PHE A 183 -6.87 19.98 -5.77
CA PHE A 183 -5.96 19.01 -5.17
C PHE A 183 -4.66 19.67 -4.69
N PRO A 184 -4.04 19.14 -3.61
CA PRO A 184 -2.73 19.59 -3.20
C PRO A 184 -1.64 19.13 -4.19
N LYS A 185 -0.41 19.58 -3.94
CA LYS A 185 0.77 19.08 -4.64
C LYS A 185 1.66 18.30 -3.69
N LEU A 186 2.24 17.20 -4.18
CA LEU A 186 3.27 16.45 -3.48
C LEU A 186 4.64 16.86 -4.03
N ARG A 187 5.56 17.22 -3.13
CA ARG A 187 6.96 17.51 -3.46
C ARG A 187 7.89 16.59 -2.68
N ILE A 188 8.84 15.98 -3.39
CA ILE A 188 9.96 15.26 -2.80
C ILE A 188 11.11 16.25 -2.59
N LEU A 189 11.54 16.42 -1.34
CA LEU A 189 12.50 17.46 -0.93
C LEU A 189 13.96 17.05 -1.13
N ARG A 190 14.25 15.75 -1.03
CA ARG A 190 15.61 15.20 -1.11
C ARG A 190 15.78 14.34 -2.35
N LYS A 191 16.95 14.40 -2.98
CA LYS A 191 17.33 13.42 -3.99
C LYS A 191 17.66 12.10 -3.29
N VAL A 192 16.75 11.14 -3.38
CA VAL A 192 16.92 9.75 -2.93
C VAL A 192 17.30 8.85 -4.12
N GLU A 193 18.23 7.92 -3.93
CA GLU A 193 18.71 6.99 -4.98
C GLU A 193 18.13 5.58 -4.85
N ASP A 194 17.98 5.07 -3.62
CA ASP A 194 17.33 3.80 -3.32
C ASP A 194 15.92 4.02 -2.76
N ILE A 195 14.94 3.23 -3.21
CA ILE A 195 13.55 3.35 -2.76
C ILE A 195 13.38 3.09 -1.24
N SER A 196 14.31 2.36 -0.64
CA SER A 196 14.30 2.00 0.78
C SER A 196 14.82 3.14 1.67
N ASP A 197 15.50 4.13 1.10
CA ASP A 197 16.11 5.25 1.82
C ASP A 197 15.15 6.42 2.07
N PHE A 198 13.92 6.36 1.55
CA PHE A 198 12.92 7.39 1.78
C PHE A 198 12.50 7.46 3.26
N LYS A 199 12.34 8.68 3.75
CA LYS A 199 11.83 9.02 5.08
C LYS A 199 10.60 9.90 4.96
N ALA A 200 9.77 9.92 6.00
CA ALA A 200 8.56 10.76 6.01
C ALA A 200 8.87 12.27 5.79
N GLU A 201 10.00 12.74 6.31
CA GLU A 201 10.48 14.12 6.16
C GLU A 201 10.90 14.49 4.73
N ASP A 202 11.08 13.51 3.83
CA ASP A 202 11.40 13.77 2.43
C ASP A 202 10.18 14.24 1.63
N PHE A 203 8.98 14.13 2.18
CA PHE A 203 7.74 14.45 1.50
C PHE A 203 7.09 15.71 2.08
N ARG A 204 6.74 16.65 1.19
CA ARG A 204 5.97 17.83 1.54
C ARG A 204 4.67 17.86 0.74
N ILE A 205 3.56 18.00 1.44
CA ILE A 205 2.27 18.31 0.83
C ILE A 205 2.08 19.82 0.86
N GLU A 206 1.89 20.41 -0.30
CA GLU A 206 1.69 21.85 -0.52
C GLU A 206 0.22 22.10 -0.90
N ASP A 207 -0.32 23.25 -0.49
CA ASP A 207 -1.68 23.71 -0.82
C ASP A 207 -2.82 22.76 -0.40
N TYR A 208 -2.60 21.92 0.62
CA TYR A 208 -3.66 21.05 1.15
C TYR A 208 -4.62 21.82 2.07
N ASN A 209 -5.75 22.22 1.51
CA ASN A 209 -6.83 22.91 2.20
C ASN A 209 -8.12 22.06 2.23
N PRO A 210 -8.16 20.93 2.96
CA PRO A 210 -9.31 20.06 2.99
C PRO A 210 -10.47 20.66 3.79
N HIS A 211 -11.66 20.07 3.62
CA HIS A 211 -12.75 20.26 4.58
C HIS A 211 -12.43 19.56 5.92
N PRO A 212 -13.11 19.90 7.03
CA PRO A 212 -12.88 19.28 8.33
C PRO A 212 -13.00 17.75 8.31
N PRO A 213 -12.25 17.01 9.13
CA PRO A 213 -12.27 15.55 9.13
C PRO A 213 -13.67 15.01 9.45
N ILE A 214 -14.02 13.89 8.82
CA ILE A 214 -15.21 13.11 9.11
C ILE A 214 -14.73 11.81 9.76
N LYS A 215 -15.19 11.54 10.98
CA LYS A 215 -14.84 10.31 11.69
C LYS A 215 -15.72 9.17 11.23
N MET A 216 -15.09 8.03 10.91
CA MET A 216 -15.74 6.78 10.55
C MET A 216 -15.01 5.64 11.27
N GLU A 217 -15.76 4.74 11.88
CA GLU A 217 -15.22 3.60 12.63
C GLU A 217 -14.95 2.43 11.68
N MET A 218 -13.79 1.79 11.81
CA MET A 218 -13.44 0.62 10.99
C MET A 218 -14.30 -0.58 11.35
N ALA A 219 -14.77 -1.34 10.35
CA ALA A 219 -15.41 -2.62 10.58
C ALA A 219 -14.34 -3.71 10.81
N VAL A 220 -14.44 -4.44 11.92
CA VAL A 220 -13.50 -5.51 12.33
C VAL A 220 -14.19 -6.87 12.30
#